data_AF-A0A7L5YUK3-F1
#
_entry.id   AF-A0A7L5YUK3-F1
#
_cell.length_a   1.000
_cell.length_b   1.000
_cell.length_c   1.000
_cell.angle_alpha   90.00
_cell.angle_beta   90.00
_cell.angle_gamma   90.00
#
_symmetry.space_group_name_H-M   'P 1'
#
loop_
_entity.id
_entity.type
_entity.pdbx_description
1 polymer ?
#
loop_
_entity_poly.entity_id
_entity_poly.type
_entity_poly.pdbx_seq_one_letter_code
_entity_poly.pdbx_strand_id
1 'polypeptide(L)'
;MSRSVQPWSAHANGQFAAKTSFDAAALPTCVSQERPLDALLVIDQSSSMASNDAMAQAIDAAIAFAEALASPNNRTGTIVFNDVAQTLTPLGASSIDLRAKAMNVRADGGTAISAGLSEAWSVPGW
;
A
#
# COMPACT_ATOMS: atom_id res chain seq x y z
N MET A 1 33.69 0.11 49.60
CA MET A 1 32.67 -0.37 50.55
C MET A 1 31.63 -1.16 49.76
N SER A 2 31.82 -2.48 49.72
CA SER A 2 31.01 -3.43 48.99
C SER A 2 29.82 -3.85 49.85
N ARG A 3 28.58 -3.75 49.34
CA ARG A 3 27.39 -4.34 49.98
C ARG A 3 26.96 -5.55 49.17
N SER A 4 27.24 -6.70 49.76
CA SER A 4 26.75 -8.03 49.45
C SER A 4 25.22 -8.05 49.45
N VAL A 5 24.63 -8.53 48.36
CA VAL A 5 23.25 -9.01 48.33
C VAL A 5 23.33 -10.53 48.19
N GLN A 6 22.87 -11.24 49.21
CA GLN A 6 22.84 -12.70 49.20
C GLN A 6 21.70 -13.21 48.31
N PRO A 7 21.94 -14.23 47.47
CA PRO A 7 20.90 -14.83 46.66
C PRO A 7 19.99 -15.76 47.46
N TRP A 8 18.71 -15.74 47.09
CA TRP A 8 17.66 -16.66 47.50
C TRP A 8 18.06 -18.12 47.26
N SER A 9 18.02 -18.96 48.30
CA SER A 9 18.31 -20.40 48.20
C SER A 9 17.04 -21.16 47.83
N ALA A 10 16.92 -21.58 46.57
CA ALA A 10 15.96 -22.60 46.16
C ALA A 10 16.63 -23.98 46.26
N HIS A 11 16.02 -24.86 47.05
CA HIS A 11 16.45 -26.24 47.25
C HIS A 11 16.62 -26.98 45.91
N ALA A 12 17.77 -27.63 45.76
CA ALA A 12 18.06 -28.56 44.68
C ALA A 12 17.12 -29.77 44.74
N ASN A 13 16.52 -30.12 43.61
CA ASN A 13 16.14 -31.49 43.27
C ASN A 13 15.91 -31.61 41.77
N GLY A 14 16.61 -32.54 41.13
CA GLY A 14 16.27 -33.01 39.78
C GLY A 14 17.34 -32.70 38.73
N GLN A 15 18.14 -33.72 38.45
CA GLN A 15 19.01 -33.79 37.27
C GLN A 15 18.19 -33.65 35.99
N PHE A 16 18.49 -32.64 35.17
CA PHE A 16 18.25 -32.70 33.73
C PHE A 16 19.50 -32.19 33.01
N ALA A 17 20.35 -33.14 32.62
CA ALA A 17 21.42 -32.89 31.67
C ALA A 17 20.80 -32.65 30.29
N ALA A 18 20.42 -31.42 29.98
CA ALA A 18 20.11 -31.01 28.62
C ALA A 18 21.40 -30.50 27.95
N LYS A 19 22.18 -31.44 27.40
CA LYS A 19 23.11 -31.10 26.32
C LYS A 19 22.28 -30.83 25.07
N THR A 20 22.06 -29.56 24.75
CA THR A 20 21.65 -29.15 23.41
C THR A 20 22.37 -27.85 23.07
N SER A 21 23.60 -28.00 22.56
CA SER A 21 24.18 -27.03 21.66
C SER A 21 23.30 -27.00 20.41
N PHE A 22 22.58 -25.90 20.19
CA PHE A 22 21.95 -25.64 18.91
C PHE A 22 23.05 -25.10 17.99
N ASP A 23 23.49 -25.93 17.05
CA ASP A 23 24.22 -25.42 15.90
C ASP A 23 23.30 -24.41 15.20
N ALA A 24 23.81 -23.20 15.00
CA ALA A 24 23.16 -22.15 14.23
C ALA A 24 23.16 -22.53 12.73
N ALA A 25 22.48 -23.62 12.38
CA ALA A 25 22.11 -23.89 11.00
C ALA A 25 21.15 -22.78 10.58
N ALA A 26 21.55 -22.02 9.56
CA ALA A 26 20.81 -20.90 9.01
C ALA A 26 19.34 -21.29 8.81
N LEU A 27 18.43 -20.53 9.41
CA LEU A 27 17.00 -20.70 9.20
C LEU A 27 16.71 -20.62 7.68
N PRO A 28 15.77 -21.41 7.15
CA PRO A 28 15.35 -21.27 5.77
C PRO A 28 14.92 -19.82 5.52
N THR A 29 15.59 -19.16 4.61
CA THR A 29 15.21 -17.81 4.17
C THR A 29 13.90 -17.92 3.41
N CYS A 30 12.84 -17.33 3.97
CA CYS A 30 11.61 -17.13 3.23
C CYS A 30 11.94 -16.20 2.06
N VAL A 31 11.98 -16.72 0.84
CA VAL A 31 12.15 -15.91 -0.36
C VAL A 31 10.79 -15.28 -0.71
N SER A 32 10.65 -13.98 -0.45
CA SER A 32 9.50 -13.22 -0.96
C SER A 32 9.62 -13.19 -2.49
N GLN A 33 8.70 -13.86 -3.19
CA GLN A 33 8.59 -13.80 -4.64
C GLN A 33 7.72 -12.61 -5.00
N GLU A 34 8.33 -11.52 -5.46
CA GLU A 34 7.58 -10.42 -6.07
C GLU A 34 6.92 -10.89 -7.36
N ARG A 35 5.60 -10.72 -7.43
CA ARG A 35 4.85 -10.92 -8.67
C ARG A 35 4.54 -9.56 -9.28
N PRO A 36 4.60 -9.42 -10.62
CA PRO A 36 4.10 -8.24 -11.30
C PRO A 36 2.67 -7.91 -10.85
N LEU A 37 2.40 -6.62 -10.64
CA LEU A 37 1.11 -6.12 -10.23
C LEU A 37 0.64 -5.03 -11.19
N ASP A 38 -0.57 -5.20 -11.71
CA ASP A 38 -1.32 -4.14 -12.37
C ASP A 38 -2.39 -3.63 -11.42
N ALA A 39 -2.44 -2.32 -11.20
CA ALA A 39 -3.39 -1.70 -10.30
C ALA A 39 -3.99 -0.43 -10.92
N LEU A 40 -5.31 -0.37 -11.02
CA LEU A 40 -6.04 0.86 -11.32
C LEU A 40 -6.67 1.39 -10.04
N LEU A 41 -6.38 2.66 -9.75
CA LEU A 41 -7.06 3.40 -8.69
C LEU A 41 -8.24 4.17 -9.30
N VAL A 42 -9.45 3.92 -8.79
CA VAL A 42 -10.67 4.61 -9.23
C VAL A 42 -11.10 5.57 -8.12
N ILE A 43 -11.13 6.87 -8.42
CA ILE A 43 -11.35 7.93 -7.43
C ILE A 43 -12.67 8.65 -7.73
N ASP A 44 -13.52 8.75 -6.71
CA ASP A 44 -14.71 9.58 -6.75
C ASP A 44 -14.31 11.06 -6.78
N GLN A 45 -14.80 11.82 -7.76
CA GLN A 45 -14.65 13.28 -7.85
C GLN A 45 -16.01 14.00 -7.74
N SER A 46 -17.05 13.33 -7.25
CA SER A 46 -18.37 13.94 -7.06
C SER A 46 -18.31 15.18 -6.17
N SER A 47 -19.34 16.03 -6.27
CA SER A 47 -19.43 17.27 -5.48
C SER A 47 -19.35 17.07 -3.95
N SER A 48 -19.63 15.85 -3.45
CA SER A 48 -19.47 15.49 -2.03
C SER A 48 -18.02 15.53 -1.56
N MET A 49 -17.07 15.33 -2.49
CA MET A 49 -15.62 15.36 -2.26
C MET A 49 -15.06 16.78 -2.10
N ALA A 50 -15.88 17.82 -2.28
CA ALA A 50 -15.48 19.22 -2.10
C ALA A 50 -15.32 19.61 -0.62
N SER A 51 -15.87 18.81 0.30
CA SER A 51 -15.81 19.09 1.73
C SER A 51 -14.49 18.62 2.35
N ASN A 52 -14.00 19.36 3.34
CA ASN A 52 -12.86 18.98 4.20
C ASN A 52 -11.59 18.55 3.44
N ASP A 53 -11.31 19.16 2.29
CA ASP A 53 -10.17 18.82 1.43
C ASP A 53 -10.13 17.34 0.98
N ALA A 54 -11.27 16.63 0.99
CA ALA A 54 -11.34 15.20 0.68
C ALA A 54 -10.80 14.88 -0.72
N MET A 55 -11.09 15.72 -1.72
CA MET A 55 -10.53 15.57 -3.06
C MET A 55 -9.00 15.70 -3.08
N ALA A 56 -8.44 16.69 -2.37
CA ALA A 56 -7.00 16.88 -2.30
C ALA A 56 -6.32 15.68 -1.60
N GLN A 57 -6.89 15.22 -0.49
CA GLN A 57 -6.40 14.05 0.24
C GLN A 57 -6.46 12.77 -0.61
N ALA A 58 -7.52 12.59 -1.40
CA ALA A 58 -7.64 11.45 -2.31
C ALA A 58 -6.55 11.48 -3.40
N ILE A 59 -6.23 12.65 -3.95
CA ILE A 59 -5.12 12.81 -4.89
C ILE A 59 -3.77 12.55 -4.22
N ASP A 60 -3.52 13.08 -3.03
CA ASP A 60 -2.28 12.85 -2.30
C ASP A 60 -2.08 11.36 -2.00
N ALA A 61 -3.15 10.68 -1.58
CA ALA A 61 -3.14 9.24 -1.36
C ALA A 61 -2.90 8.46 -2.67
N ALA A 62 -3.49 8.90 -3.79
CA ALA A 62 -3.26 8.29 -5.09
C ALA A 62 -1.80 8.39 -5.55
N ILE A 63 -1.18 9.55 -5.34
CA ILE A 63 0.23 9.78 -5.65
C ILE A 63 1.11 8.93 -4.75
N ALA A 64 0.85 8.91 -3.44
CA ALA A 64 1.59 8.07 -2.50
C ALA A 64 1.47 6.58 -2.82
N PHE A 65 0.28 6.13 -3.27
CA PHE A 65 0.06 4.76 -3.73
C PHE A 65 0.89 4.43 -4.98
N ALA A 66 0.90 5.30 -5.98
CA ALA A 66 1.71 5.13 -7.19
C ALA A 66 3.22 5.12 -6.87
N GLU A 67 3.67 5.96 -5.94
CA GLU A 67 5.05 5.99 -5.45
C GLU A 67 5.41 4.71 -4.67
N ALA A 68 4.51 4.20 -3.82
CA ALA A 68 4.74 2.97 -3.06
C ALA A 68 4.81 1.72 -3.96
N LEU A 69 4.13 1.73 -5.10
CA LEU A 69 4.17 0.64 -6.08
C LEU A 69 5.18 0.86 -7.20
N ALA A 70 6.03 1.90 -7.12
CA ALA A 70 7.04 2.20 -8.12
C ALA A 70 8.14 1.11 -8.17
N SER A 71 7.87 0.05 -8.92
CA SER A 71 8.78 -1.05 -9.23
C SER A 71 8.74 -1.28 -10.74
N PRO A 72 9.86 -1.68 -11.39
CA PRO A 72 9.90 -1.96 -12.83
C PRO A 72 8.88 -3.01 -13.31
N ASN A 73 8.39 -3.87 -12.41
CA ASN A 73 7.45 -4.94 -12.71
C ASN A 73 5.99 -4.57 -12.40
N ASN A 74 5.73 -3.38 -11.85
CA ASN A 74 4.40 -2.94 -11.49
C ASN A 74 3.91 -1.86 -12.45
N ARG A 75 2.62 -1.86 -12.74
CA ARG A 75 1.97 -0.82 -13.54
C ARG A 75 0.81 -0.27 -12.74
N THR A 76 0.81 1.04 -12.51
CA THR A 76 -0.31 1.74 -11.89
C THR A 76 -0.98 2.67 -12.88
N GLY A 77 -2.27 2.86 -12.74
CA GLY A 77 -3.06 3.84 -13.48
C GLY A 77 -4.14 4.43 -12.59
N THR A 78 -4.75 5.52 -13.03
CA THR A 78 -5.75 6.24 -12.23
C THR A 78 -6.91 6.67 -13.11
N ILE A 79 -8.12 6.45 -12.60
CA ILE A 79 -9.38 6.87 -13.19
C ILE A 79 -10.08 7.77 -12.17
N VAL A 80 -10.69 8.85 -12.65
CA VAL A 80 -11.57 9.70 -11.83
C VAL A 80 -12.99 9.61 -12.39
N PHE A 81 -14.00 9.70 -11.52
CA PHE A 81 -15.39 9.67 -11.95
C PHE A 81 -16.29 10.62 -11.17
N ASN A 82 -17.24 11.23 -11.88
CA ASN A 82 -18.37 11.97 -11.34
C ASN A 82 -19.66 11.44 -12.01
N ASP A 83 -20.37 12.27 -12.79
CA ASP A 83 -21.40 11.86 -13.75
C ASP A 83 -20.84 10.97 -14.87
N VAL A 84 -19.56 11.14 -15.21
CA VAL A 84 -18.83 10.33 -16.18
C VAL A 84 -17.51 9.84 -15.60
N ALA A 85 -16.94 8.79 -16.17
CA ALA A 85 -15.61 8.32 -15.82
C ALA A 85 -14.60 8.71 -16.90
N GLN A 86 -13.37 8.98 -16.47
CA GLN A 86 -12.26 9.28 -17.37
C GLN A 86 -10.96 8.69 -16.82
N THR A 87 -10.18 8.08 -17.70
CA THR A 87 -8.80 7.70 -17.40
C THR A 87 -7.95 8.94 -17.22
N LEU A 88 -7.54 9.22 -15.97
CA LEU A 88 -6.63 10.29 -15.64
C LEU A 88 -5.22 9.92 -16.11
N THR A 89 -4.72 8.76 -15.70
CA THR A 89 -3.44 8.20 -16.16
C THR A 89 -3.61 6.75 -16.62
N PRO A 90 -3.00 6.36 -17.75
CA PRO A 90 -3.03 4.96 -18.19
C PRO A 90 -2.18 4.08 -17.26
N LEU A 91 -2.37 2.75 -17.35
CA LEU A 91 -1.51 1.78 -16.69
C LEU A 91 -0.03 1.99 -17.09
N GLY A 92 0.85 2.02 -16.10
CA GLY A 92 2.28 2.22 -16.29
C GLY A 92 2.72 3.68 -16.33
N ALA A 93 1.81 4.63 -16.11
CA ALA A 93 2.18 6.02 -15.94
C ALA A 93 3.00 6.23 -14.66
N SER A 94 3.87 7.24 -14.66
CA SER A 94 4.65 7.59 -13.47
C SER A 94 3.82 8.37 -12.45
N SER A 95 4.26 8.39 -11.19
CA SER A 95 3.67 9.28 -10.17
C SER A 95 3.83 10.76 -10.52
N ILE A 96 4.84 11.12 -11.31
CA ILE A 96 5.04 12.49 -11.82
C ILE A 96 3.93 12.85 -12.81
N ASP A 97 3.59 11.95 -13.73
CA ASP A 97 2.50 12.15 -14.69
C ASP A 97 1.15 12.27 -13.97
N LEU A 98 0.93 11.41 -12.97
CA LEU A 98 -0.26 11.49 -12.12
C LEU A 98 -0.34 12.84 -11.41
N ARG A 99 0.74 13.29 -10.76
CA ARG A 99 0.80 14.59 -10.07
C ARG A 99 0.51 15.75 -11.03
N ALA A 100 1.07 15.73 -12.24
CA ALA A 100 0.85 16.77 -13.23
C ALA A 100 -0.62 16.83 -13.69
N LYS A 101 -1.23 15.68 -13.96
CA LYS A 101 -2.63 15.62 -14.40
C LYS A 101 -3.62 15.92 -13.27
N ALA A 102 -3.30 15.52 -12.04
CA ALA A 102 -4.15 15.72 -10.88
C ALA A 102 -4.32 17.19 -10.48
N MET A 103 -3.46 18.11 -10.95
CA MET A 103 -3.58 19.55 -10.69
C MET A 103 -4.93 20.14 -11.12
N ASN A 104 -5.57 19.54 -12.12
CA ASN A 104 -6.84 19.98 -12.69
C ASN A 104 -8.05 19.22 -12.15
N VAL A 105 -7.87 18.25 -11.26
CA VAL A 105 -8.99 17.48 -10.68
C VAL A 105 -9.70 18.34 -9.64
N ARG A 106 -11.03 18.41 -9.75
CA ARG A 106 -11.91 19.18 -8.88
C ARG A 106 -13.14 18.35 -8.57
N ALA A 107 -13.66 18.52 -7.36
CA ALA A 107 -14.90 17.89 -6.96
C ALA A 107 -16.07 18.58 -7.66
N ASP A 108 -16.79 17.85 -8.51
CA ASP A 108 -17.93 18.34 -9.28
C ASP A 108 -18.88 17.20 -9.69
N GLY A 109 -20.07 17.56 -10.18
CA GLY A 109 -21.04 16.58 -10.67
C GLY A 109 -21.60 15.62 -9.62
N GLY A 110 -22.29 14.58 -10.10
CA GLY A 110 -22.86 13.48 -9.32
C GLY A 110 -21.90 12.31 -9.08
N THR A 111 -22.45 11.18 -8.62
CA THR A 111 -21.69 9.97 -8.27
C THR A 111 -22.16 8.80 -9.13
N ALA A 112 -21.43 8.49 -10.21
CA ALA A 112 -21.70 7.35 -11.10
C ALA A 112 -20.62 6.26 -10.97
N ILE A 113 -20.60 5.55 -9.84
CA ILE A 113 -19.60 4.51 -9.56
C ILE A 113 -19.55 3.40 -10.62
N SER A 114 -20.70 3.07 -11.21
CA SER A 114 -20.78 2.09 -12.29
C SER A 114 -20.02 2.54 -13.54
N ALA A 115 -20.01 3.85 -13.84
CA ALA A 115 -19.21 4.40 -14.93
C ALA A 115 -17.71 4.25 -14.61
N GLY A 116 -17.30 4.54 -13.38
CA GLY A 116 -15.91 4.39 -12.93
C GLY A 116 -15.40 2.95 -13.08
N LEU A 117 -16.20 1.97 -12.65
CA LEU A 117 -15.85 0.56 -12.78
C LEU A 117 -15.88 0.07 -14.23
N SER A 118 -16.84 0.53 -15.03
CA SER A 118 -16.91 0.21 -16.46
C SER A 118 -15.69 0.73 -17.22
N GLU A 119 -15.21 1.92 -16.89
CA GLU A 119 -13.98 2.48 -17.46
C GLU A 119 -12.76 1.68 -17.03
N ALA A 120 -12.66 1.29 -15.74
CA ALA A 120 -11.55 0.47 -15.27
C ALA A 120 -11.47 -0.89 -15.96
N TRP A 121 -12.62 -1.48 -16.28
CA TRP A 121 -12.70 -2.74 -17.02
C TRP A 121 -12.39 -2.59 -18.52
N SER A 122 -12.51 -1.38 -19.07
CA SER A 122 -12.25 -1.10 -20.49
C SER A 122 -10.75 -0.91 -20.78
N VAL A 123 -9.94 -0.63 -19.76
CA VAL A 123 -8.48 -0.41 -19.90
C VAL A 123 -7.82 -1.68 -20.45
N PRO A 124 -7.15 -1.60 -21.63
CA PRO A 124 -6.46 -2.76 -22.19
C PRO A 124 -5.29 -3.22 -21.32
N GLY A 125 -5.08 -4.53 -21.23
CA GLY A 125 -3.85 -5.10 -20.68
C GLY A 125 -3.90 -5.57 -19.22
N TRP A 126 -5.11 -5.78 -18.69
CA TRP A 126 -5.36 -6.78 -17.64
C TRP A 126 -5.31 -8.21 -18.21
#